data_AF-X1V268-F1
#
_entry.id   AF-X1V268-F1
#
_cell.length_a   1.000
_cell.length_b   1.000
_cell.length_c   1.000
_cell.angle_alpha   90.00
_cell.angle_beta   90.00
_cell.angle_gamma   90.00
#
_symmetry.space_group_name_H-M   'P 1'
#
loop_
_entity.id
_entity.type
_entity.pdbx_description
1 polymer ?
#
loop_
_entity_poly.entity_id
_entity_poly.type
_entity_poly.pdbx_seq_one_letter_code
_entity_poly.pdbx_strand_id
1 'polypeptide(L)'
;IDIGARYLRADDLYKGSHNPLTPGKRYRWMRENGQDSDKIPAALSRVPDEQTPQDLLAYFEEFDEGWYGITNCDLGFGIGLVWPVDAFPFAWHWREMHASQGYPWYKSAYVMAIEPFTSIPGQGLEQVMNKTGTHRTLSPGESMSCEVKAVFYESRHGIYKIETDGTVRVRGGLRETK
;
A
#
# COMPACT_ATOMS: atom_id res chain seq x y z
N ILE A 1 7.13 5.16 -3.00
CA ILE A 1 5.81 4.93 -2.38
C ILE A 1 5.91 5.44 -0.96
N ASP A 2 5.13 6.47 -0.65
CA ASP A 2 5.00 7.05 0.69
C ASP A 2 3.62 6.70 1.24
N ILE A 3 3.50 6.30 2.51
CA ILE A 3 2.22 5.86 3.08
C ILE A 3 2.20 6.04 4.60
N GLY A 4 1.00 6.31 5.13
CA GLY A 4 0.77 6.57 6.56
C GLY A 4 0.73 5.35 7.49
N ALA A 5 1.05 4.14 6.99
CA ALA A 5 1.02 2.88 7.75
C ALA A 5 2.31 2.63 8.55
N ARG A 6 2.20 1.94 9.69
CA ARG A 6 3.37 1.49 10.48
C ARG A 6 3.86 0.10 10.13
N TYR A 7 3.00 -0.77 9.60
CA TYR A 7 3.35 -2.16 9.30
C TYR A 7 2.81 -2.62 7.94
N LEU A 8 3.52 -3.59 7.36
CA LEU A 8 3.06 -4.38 6.22
C LEU A 8 3.05 -5.86 6.61
N ARG A 9 1.94 -6.55 6.45
CA ARG A 9 1.79 -7.99 6.67
C ARG A 9 1.65 -8.71 5.34
N ALA A 10 2.49 -9.70 5.07
CA ALA A 10 2.31 -10.57 3.91
C ALA A 10 1.07 -11.46 4.10
N ASP A 11 0.32 -11.70 3.03
CA ASP A 11 -0.72 -12.74 3.06
C ASP A 11 -0.11 -14.10 3.42
N ASP A 12 -0.82 -14.90 4.23
CA ASP A 12 -0.33 -16.18 4.73
C ASP A 12 -0.50 -17.33 3.73
N LEU A 13 -1.34 -17.16 2.70
CA LEU A 13 -1.61 -18.18 1.69
C LEU A 13 -1.10 -17.82 0.30
N TYR A 14 -0.84 -16.54 0.03
CA TYR A 14 -0.37 -16.08 -1.28
C TYR A 14 1.05 -16.58 -1.59
N LYS A 15 1.12 -17.52 -2.53
CA LYS A 15 2.37 -18.13 -3.01
C LYS A 15 2.64 -17.69 -4.45
N GLY A 16 3.05 -16.43 -4.59
CA GLY A 16 3.54 -15.89 -5.83
C GLY A 16 4.89 -16.50 -6.24
N SER A 17 5.11 -16.60 -7.54
CA SER A 17 6.35 -17.11 -8.13
C SER A 17 7.55 -16.16 -7.95
N HIS A 18 7.25 -14.87 -7.74
CA HIS A 18 8.20 -13.76 -7.59
C HIS A 18 7.83 -12.90 -6.37
N ASN A 19 7.27 -13.53 -5.33
CA ASN A 19 6.89 -12.85 -4.10
C ASN A 19 8.13 -12.68 -3.19
N PRO A 20 8.59 -11.45 -2.91
CA PRO A 20 9.75 -11.23 -2.06
C PRO A 20 9.44 -11.37 -0.56
N LEU A 21 8.18 -11.61 -0.20
CA LEU A 21 7.73 -11.67 1.18
C LEU A 21 7.63 -13.13 1.67
N THR A 22 8.09 -13.38 2.89
CA THR A 22 7.73 -14.58 3.64
C THR A 22 6.24 -14.56 3.99
N PRO A 23 5.44 -15.58 3.59
CA PRO A 23 4.00 -15.63 3.88
C PRO A 23 3.69 -15.45 5.38
N GLY A 24 2.67 -14.64 5.67
CA GLY A 24 2.23 -14.33 7.04
C GLY A 24 3.19 -13.46 7.87
N LYS A 25 4.42 -13.22 7.41
CA LYS A 25 5.39 -12.39 8.13
C LYS A 25 4.91 -10.94 8.15
N ARG A 26 5.13 -10.30 9.28
CA ARG A 26 4.88 -8.87 9.51
C ARG A 26 6.19 -8.10 9.47
N TYR A 27 6.20 -6.98 8.78
CA TYR A 27 7.36 -6.13 8.57
C TYR A 27 7.05 -4.71 9.04
N ARG A 28 8.04 -4.03 9.63
CA ARG A 28 7.91 -2.62 9.97
C ARG A 28 8.03 -1.78 8.70
N TRP A 29 7.03 -0.94 8.44
CA TRP A 29 7.08 0.01 7.34
C TRP A 29 7.89 1.24 7.76
N MET A 30 8.99 1.48 7.06
CA MET A 30 9.97 2.49 7.44
C MET A 30 9.49 3.91 7.10
N ARG A 31 9.45 4.80 8.10
CA ARG A 31 9.46 6.25 7.91
C ARG A 31 10.88 6.75 8.20
N GLU A 32 11.72 6.79 7.16
CA GLU A 32 13.11 7.30 7.13
C GLU A 32 14.14 6.68 8.12
N ASN A 33 15.34 6.42 7.61
CA ASN A 33 16.60 6.19 8.32
C ASN A 33 16.56 5.47 9.68
N GLY A 34 16.54 4.14 9.66
CA GLY A 34 16.99 3.32 10.80
C GLY A 34 17.65 2.06 10.28
N GLN A 35 18.77 1.60 10.83
CA GLN A 35 19.35 0.29 10.54
C GLN A 35 18.59 -0.73 11.39
N ASP A 36 17.90 -1.69 10.79
CA ASP A 36 17.15 -2.70 11.53
C ASP A 36 16.98 -3.97 10.68
N SER A 37 17.04 -5.14 11.31
CA SER A 37 17.11 -6.46 10.66
C SER A 37 15.74 -7.00 10.21
N ASP A 38 14.64 -6.38 10.62
CA ASP A 38 13.25 -6.73 10.25
C ASP A 38 12.61 -5.78 9.23
N LYS A 39 13.45 -5.07 8.47
CA LYS A 39 12.98 -4.19 7.39
C LYS A 39 12.24 -4.96 6.32
N ILE A 40 11.21 -4.33 5.76
CA ILE A 40 10.74 -4.66 4.41
C ILE A 40 11.97 -4.74 3.48
N PRO A 41 11.98 -5.66 2.49
CA PRO A 41 12.92 -5.51 1.39
C PRO A 41 12.83 -4.07 0.87
N ALA A 42 13.94 -3.31 0.90
CA ALA A 42 13.94 -1.88 0.53
C ALA A 42 13.27 -1.64 -0.83
N ALA A 43 13.34 -2.64 -1.71
CA ALA A 43 12.64 -2.76 -2.98
C ALA A 43 11.12 -2.51 -2.91
N LEU A 44 10.44 -2.83 -1.81
CA LEU A 44 8.98 -2.67 -1.71
C LEU A 44 8.52 -1.22 -1.55
N SER A 45 9.40 -0.33 -1.10
CA SER A 45 9.12 1.13 -1.08
C SER A 45 9.16 1.76 -2.48
N ARG A 46 9.61 1.00 -3.49
CA ARG A 46 9.70 1.41 -4.88
C ARG A 46 8.81 0.53 -5.76
N VAL A 47 8.35 1.12 -6.86
CA VAL A 47 7.78 0.36 -7.97
C VAL A 47 8.97 -0.22 -8.75
N PRO A 48 9.09 -1.55 -8.90
CA PRO A 48 10.19 -2.15 -9.65
C PRO A 48 10.06 -1.84 -11.15
N ASP A 49 11.15 -1.90 -11.91
CA ASP A 49 11.10 -1.75 -13.37
C ASP A 49 10.36 -2.93 -14.05
N GLU A 50 10.06 -2.77 -15.34
CA GLU A 50 9.39 -3.80 -16.15
C GLU A 50 10.25 -5.07 -16.33
N GLN A 51 11.57 -5.01 -16.08
CA GLN A 51 12.48 -6.15 -16.20
C GLN A 51 12.60 -6.96 -14.90
N THR A 52 11.94 -6.53 -13.83
CA THR A 52 11.97 -7.15 -12.52
C THR A 52 10.59 -7.72 -12.17
N PRO A 53 10.31 -8.99 -12.53
CA PRO A 53 9.01 -9.57 -12.25
C PRO A 53 8.71 -9.64 -10.76
N GLN A 54 7.45 -9.37 -10.40
CA GLN A 54 6.99 -9.42 -9.03
C GLN A 54 5.49 -9.70 -8.94
N ASP A 55 5.13 -10.59 -8.02
CA ASP A 55 3.75 -10.84 -7.65
C ASP A 55 3.63 -10.86 -6.11
N LEU A 56 2.65 -10.16 -5.54
CA LEU A 56 2.43 -10.21 -4.11
C LEU A 56 1.01 -9.80 -3.73
N LEU A 57 0.59 -10.28 -2.56
CA LEU A 57 -0.52 -9.75 -1.79
C LEU A 57 -0.06 -9.51 -0.35
N ALA A 58 -0.22 -8.30 0.12
CA ALA A 58 0.13 -7.89 1.47
C ALA A 58 -0.83 -6.81 1.98
N TYR A 59 -0.78 -6.50 3.27
CA TYR A 59 -1.73 -5.63 3.95
C TYR A 59 -0.99 -4.60 4.78
N PHE A 60 -1.20 -3.32 4.49
CA PHE A 60 -0.81 -2.25 5.37
C PHE A 60 -1.72 -2.21 6.59
N GLU A 61 -1.12 -2.08 7.77
CA GLU A 61 -1.80 -2.05 9.06
C GLU A 61 -1.30 -0.87 9.90
N GLU A 62 -2.09 -0.53 10.92
CA GLU A 62 -1.74 0.48 11.92
C GLU A 62 -1.42 1.84 11.28
N PHE A 63 -2.40 2.42 10.60
CA PHE A 63 -2.31 3.78 10.08
C PHE A 63 -2.37 4.81 11.20
N ASP A 64 -1.40 5.73 11.23
CA ASP A 64 -1.54 6.97 12.01
C ASP A 64 -2.56 7.90 11.34
N GLU A 65 -2.48 7.97 10.00
CA GLU A 65 -3.35 8.75 9.13
C GLU A 65 -3.54 7.96 7.82
N GLY A 66 -4.76 7.94 7.28
CA GLY A 66 -5.12 7.13 6.11
C GLY A 66 -4.75 7.83 4.82
N TRP A 67 -3.52 7.67 4.36
CA TRP A 67 -3.09 8.21 3.08
C TRP A 67 -1.94 7.40 2.47
N TYR A 68 -1.82 7.47 1.14
CA TYR A 68 -0.60 7.07 0.43
C TYR A 68 -0.33 7.98 -0.77
N GLY A 69 0.93 8.03 -1.20
CA GLY A 69 1.38 8.65 -2.45
C GLY A 69 2.31 7.73 -3.25
N ILE A 70 2.07 7.67 -4.56
CA ILE A 70 2.99 7.06 -5.55
C ILE A 70 3.52 8.19 -6.41
N THR A 71 4.84 8.42 -6.34
CA THR A 71 5.53 9.46 -7.09
C THR A 71 6.43 8.84 -8.15
N ASN A 72 6.27 9.29 -9.40
CA ASN A 72 7.25 9.10 -10.45
C ASN A 72 8.27 10.26 -10.36
N CYS A 73 9.42 9.99 -9.77
CA CYS A 73 10.45 11.02 -9.52
C CYS A 73 11.08 11.58 -10.80
N ASP A 74 11.09 10.81 -11.89
CA ASP A 74 11.65 11.23 -13.18
C ASP A 74 10.72 12.23 -13.88
N LEU A 75 9.41 11.93 -13.88
CA LEU A 75 8.37 12.82 -14.39
C LEU A 75 8.10 14.01 -13.46
N GLY A 76 8.42 13.90 -12.17
CA GLY A 76 8.11 14.91 -11.17
C GLY A 76 6.62 14.97 -10.81
N PHE A 77 5.90 13.86 -10.99
CA PHE A 77 4.45 13.79 -10.85
C PHE A 77 4.04 12.60 -9.97
N GLY A 78 2.96 12.74 -9.22
CA GLY A 78 2.41 11.65 -8.42
C GLY A 78 0.90 11.69 -8.27
N ILE A 79 0.37 10.55 -7.85
CA ILE A 79 -1.02 10.36 -7.44
C ILE A 79 -1.03 9.88 -5.99
N GLY A 80 -2.06 10.25 -5.24
CA GLY A 80 -2.28 9.75 -3.90
C GLY A 80 -3.75 9.65 -3.54
N LEU A 81 -4.02 8.86 -2.51
CA LEU A 81 -5.32 8.79 -1.86
C LEU A 81 -5.22 9.26 -0.42
N VAL A 82 -6.28 9.87 0.10
CA VAL A 82 -6.49 10.13 1.53
C VAL A 82 -7.90 9.69 1.93
N TRP A 83 -8.01 9.08 3.11
CA TRP A 83 -9.24 8.47 3.63
C TRP A 83 -9.29 8.48 5.18
N PRO A 84 -10.49 8.35 5.75
CA PRO A 84 -10.68 8.14 7.18
C PRO A 84 -10.26 6.72 7.62
N VAL A 85 -9.31 6.62 8.57
CA VAL A 85 -8.79 5.32 9.08
C VAL A 85 -9.87 4.52 9.81
N ASP A 86 -10.80 5.21 10.46
CA ASP A 86 -11.96 4.61 11.11
C ASP A 86 -12.90 3.93 10.11
N ALA A 87 -12.92 4.36 8.84
CA ALA A 87 -13.60 3.67 7.75
C ALA A 87 -12.75 2.52 7.18
N PHE A 88 -11.49 2.80 6.82
CA PHE A 88 -10.57 1.83 6.23
C PHE A 88 -9.27 1.71 7.04
N PRO A 89 -9.23 0.81 8.05
CA PRO A 89 -8.08 0.64 8.94
C PRO A 89 -6.93 -0.14 8.28
N PHE A 90 -7.14 -0.69 7.08
CA PHE A 90 -6.15 -1.43 6.31
C PHE A 90 -6.01 -0.82 4.91
N ALA A 91 -4.92 -1.14 4.22
CA ALA A 91 -4.86 -1.01 2.77
C ALA A 91 -4.18 -2.23 2.14
N TRP A 92 -4.78 -2.82 1.12
CA TRP A 92 -4.20 -3.97 0.43
C TRP A 92 -3.15 -3.48 -0.56
N HIS A 93 -1.99 -4.12 -0.54
CA HIS A 93 -0.89 -3.88 -1.44
C HIS A 93 -0.77 -5.09 -2.35
N TRP A 94 -1.22 -4.93 -3.59
CA TRP A 94 -1.24 -5.96 -4.60
C TRP A 94 -0.34 -5.58 -5.77
N ARG A 95 0.43 -6.54 -6.29
CA ARG A 95 1.25 -6.37 -7.50
C ARG A 95 1.07 -7.58 -8.42
N GLU A 96 0.97 -7.29 -9.70
CA GLU A 96 1.20 -8.23 -10.79
C GLU A 96 2.10 -7.53 -11.82
N MET A 97 3.36 -7.92 -11.85
CA MET A 97 4.40 -7.29 -12.66
C MET A 97 5.11 -8.36 -13.45
N HIS A 98 4.56 -8.74 -14.60
CA HIS A 98 5.08 -9.72 -15.53
C HIS A 98 5.41 -11.11 -14.92
N ALA A 99 4.84 -11.43 -13.76
CA ALA A 99 5.22 -12.60 -12.97
C ALA A 99 4.38 -13.83 -13.35
N SER A 100 3.06 -13.67 -13.39
CA SER A 100 2.13 -14.77 -13.66
C SER A 100 2.23 -15.28 -15.09
N GLN A 101 2.69 -16.52 -15.27
CA GLN A 101 2.87 -17.12 -16.61
C GLN A 101 1.57 -17.56 -17.28
N GLY A 102 0.53 -17.83 -16.49
CA GLY A 102 -0.73 -18.38 -16.98
C GLY A 102 -1.88 -17.37 -16.95
N TYR A 103 -3.09 -17.90 -17.12
CA TYR A 103 -4.33 -17.14 -16.99
C TYR A 103 -4.39 -16.39 -15.62
N PRO A 104 -4.93 -15.16 -15.57
CA PRO A 104 -5.43 -14.36 -16.70
C PRO A 104 -4.35 -13.48 -17.36
N TRP A 105 -3.13 -13.44 -16.80
CA TRP A 105 -2.17 -12.40 -17.12
C TRP A 105 -1.19 -12.78 -18.23
N TYR A 106 -0.74 -14.03 -18.32
CA TYR A 106 0.25 -14.48 -19.32
C TYR A 106 1.47 -13.55 -19.46
N LYS A 107 1.97 -13.06 -18.32
CA LYS A 107 3.04 -12.04 -18.18
C LYS A 107 2.75 -10.70 -18.86
N SER A 108 1.51 -10.39 -19.24
CA SER A 108 1.18 -9.11 -19.91
C SER A 108 0.94 -7.95 -18.96
N ALA A 109 0.62 -8.22 -17.70
CA ALA A 109 0.27 -7.19 -16.72
C ALA A 109 1.50 -6.60 -16.03
N TYR A 110 1.58 -5.28 -15.98
CA TYR A 110 2.48 -4.51 -15.13
C TYR A 110 1.64 -3.50 -14.35
N VAL A 111 1.17 -3.93 -13.17
CA VAL A 111 0.17 -3.20 -12.39
C VAL A 111 0.42 -3.37 -10.90
N MET A 112 0.13 -2.30 -10.16
CA MET A 112 0.12 -2.26 -8.70
C MET A 112 -1.14 -1.56 -8.23
N ALA A 113 -1.68 -2.00 -7.10
CA ALA A 113 -2.71 -1.29 -6.38
C ALA A 113 -2.36 -1.15 -4.88
N ILE A 114 -2.72 0.01 -4.32
CA ILE A 114 -2.82 0.22 -2.87
C ILE A 114 -4.29 0.59 -2.60
N GLU A 115 -5.02 -0.30 -1.94
CA GLU A 115 -6.48 -0.24 -1.88
C GLU A 115 -6.92 -0.08 -0.43
N PRO A 116 -7.42 1.09 0.00
CA PRO A 116 -8.03 1.24 1.32
C PRO A 116 -9.14 0.19 1.52
N PHE A 117 -9.05 -0.57 2.61
CA PHE A 117 -9.92 -1.72 2.84
C PHE A 117 -10.37 -1.82 4.30
N THR A 118 -11.56 -2.38 4.50
CA THR A 118 -12.18 -2.50 5.83
C THR A 118 -11.61 -3.66 6.65
N SER A 119 -11.07 -4.67 6.00
CA SER A 119 -10.71 -5.96 6.60
C SER A 119 -9.55 -6.68 5.90
N ILE A 120 -9.03 -7.72 6.55
CA ILE A 120 -8.00 -8.64 6.05
C ILE A 120 -8.27 -10.06 6.58
N PRO A 121 -7.80 -11.14 5.93
CA PRO A 121 -7.07 -11.18 4.67
C PRO A 121 -8.00 -11.15 3.45
N GLY A 122 -7.44 -10.97 2.26
CA GLY A 122 -8.12 -11.03 0.97
C GLY A 122 -8.49 -12.43 0.49
N GLN A 123 -8.81 -13.33 1.43
CA GLN A 123 -9.16 -14.73 1.19
C GLN A 123 -10.68 -14.98 1.27
N GLY A 124 -11.48 -13.92 1.21
CA GLY A 124 -12.92 -13.96 1.33
C GLY A 124 -13.43 -13.74 2.77
N LEU A 125 -14.71 -13.38 2.88
CA LEU A 125 -15.34 -12.96 4.15
C LEU A 125 -15.26 -14.02 5.24
N GLU A 126 -15.45 -15.30 4.91
CA GLU A 126 -15.34 -16.40 5.88
C GLU A 126 -13.96 -16.41 6.56
N GLN A 127 -12.88 -16.24 5.77
CA GLN A 127 -11.52 -16.23 6.30
C GLN A 127 -11.24 -14.96 7.09
N VAL A 128 -11.80 -13.82 6.69
CA VAL A 128 -11.78 -12.59 7.50
C VAL A 128 -12.41 -12.86 8.88
N MET A 129 -13.60 -13.46 8.93
CA MET A 129 -14.29 -13.76 10.18
C MET A 129 -13.51 -14.74 11.05
N ASN A 130 -13.00 -15.83 10.46
CA ASN A 130 -12.35 -16.90 11.20
C ASN A 130 -10.93 -16.58 11.66
N LYS A 131 -10.16 -15.80 10.89
CA LYS A 131 -8.74 -15.54 11.17
C LYS A 131 -8.50 -14.24 11.92
N THR A 132 -9.24 -13.18 11.62
CA THR A 132 -8.90 -11.83 12.12
C THR A 132 -10.07 -11.12 12.81
N GLY A 133 -11.31 -11.49 12.49
CA GLY A 133 -12.49 -10.80 13.01
C GLY A 133 -12.62 -9.35 12.54
N THR A 134 -11.88 -8.92 11.51
CA THR A 134 -11.82 -7.51 11.06
C THR A 134 -12.97 -7.09 10.16
N HIS A 135 -13.95 -7.97 9.92
CA HIS A 135 -15.14 -7.64 9.15
C HIS A 135 -15.96 -6.53 9.84
N ARG A 136 -16.63 -5.71 9.04
CA ARG A 136 -17.60 -4.74 9.56
C ARG A 136 -18.94 -5.41 9.80
N THR A 137 -19.64 -4.93 10.82
CA THR A 137 -21.03 -5.30 11.10
C THR A 137 -21.84 -4.01 11.13
N LEU A 138 -23.00 -4.03 10.45
CA LEU A 138 -23.99 -2.98 10.52
C LEU A 138 -25.28 -3.60 11.08
N SER A 139 -25.87 -2.92 12.04
CA SER A 139 -27.15 -3.30 12.62
C SER A 139 -28.28 -3.08 11.61
N PRO A 140 -29.46 -3.70 11.79
CA PRO A 140 -30.62 -3.43 10.94
C PRO A 140 -30.93 -1.92 10.88
N GLY A 141 -30.92 -1.35 9.67
CA GLY A 141 -31.16 0.07 9.44
C GLY A 141 -29.95 0.99 9.67
N GLU A 142 -28.81 0.46 10.12
CA GLU A 142 -27.57 1.22 10.24
C GLU A 142 -26.97 1.51 8.87
N SER A 143 -26.36 2.70 8.73
CA SER A 143 -25.64 3.10 7.52
C SER A 143 -24.33 3.76 7.89
N MET A 144 -23.33 3.60 7.02
CA MET A 144 -22.03 4.24 7.14
C MET A 144 -21.70 4.93 5.82
N SER A 145 -21.13 6.12 5.90
CA SER A 145 -20.60 6.85 4.75
C SER A 145 -19.24 7.42 5.08
N CYS A 146 -18.37 7.51 4.08
CA CYS A 146 -17.06 8.14 4.19
C CYS A 146 -16.67 8.71 2.83
N GLU A 147 -15.70 9.61 2.82
CA GLU A 147 -15.14 10.20 1.61
C GLU A 147 -13.70 9.74 1.44
N VAL A 148 -13.36 9.32 0.22
CA VAL A 148 -11.98 9.06 -0.20
C VAL A 148 -11.64 10.07 -1.27
N LYS A 149 -10.52 10.77 -1.13
CA LYS A 149 -10.06 11.75 -2.11
C LYS A 149 -8.87 11.20 -2.87
N ALA A 150 -8.92 11.32 -4.19
CA ALA A 150 -7.77 11.15 -5.05
C ALA A 150 -7.17 12.52 -5.38
N VAL A 151 -5.85 12.63 -5.28
CA VAL A 151 -5.11 13.86 -5.54
C VAL A 151 -3.95 13.60 -6.49
N PHE A 152 -3.74 14.55 -7.41
CA PHE A 152 -2.51 14.63 -8.21
C PHE A 152 -1.61 15.70 -7.62
N TYR A 153 -0.30 15.50 -7.69
CA TYR A 153 0.68 16.46 -7.17
C TYR A 153 1.99 16.43 -7.96
N GLU A 154 2.75 17.51 -7.84
CA GLU A 154 4.11 17.61 -8.36
C GLU A 154 5.13 17.28 -7.26
N SER A 155 6.05 16.37 -7.52
CA SER A 155 7.19 16.09 -6.64
C SER A 155 8.24 15.23 -7.36
N ARG A 156 9.52 15.53 -7.13
CA ARG A 156 10.66 14.68 -7.54
C ARG A 156 11.24 13.84 -6.40
N HIS A 157 10.73 13.99 -5.19
CA HIS A 157 11.31 13.42 -3.98
C HIS A 157 10.31 12.68 -3.09
N GLY A 158 9.08 12.47 -3.57
CA GLY A 158 8.01 11.90 -2.78
C GLY A 158 7.30 12.93 -1.89
N ILE A 159 6.46 12.41 -1.01
CA ILE A 159 5.64 13.20 -0.08
C ILE A 159 5.79 12.63 1.34
N TYR A 160 5.45 13.41 2.35
CA TYR A 160 5.39 12.90 3.73
C TYR A 160 4.00 12.96 4.34
N LYS A 161 3.03 13.56 3.62
CA LYS A 161 1.64 13.65 4.07
C LYS A 161 0.67 14.02 2.93
N ILE A 162 -0.57 13.54 3.04
CA ILE A 162 -1.75 14.14 2.41
C ILE A 162 -2.73 14.47 3.53
N GLU A 163 -3.10 15.73 3.68
CA GLU A 163 -4.08 16.18 4.68
C GLU A 163 -5.48 15.71 4.28
N THR A 164 -6.42 15.64 5.24
CA THR A 164 -7.80 15.20 4.99
C THR A 164 -8.57 16.11 4.02
N ASP A 165 -8.14 17.36 3.86
CA ASP A 165 -8.69 18.27 2.86
C ASP A 165 -8.20 18.00 1.43
N GLY A 166 -7.15 17.18 1.27
CA GLY A 166 -6.49 16.87 -0.01
C GLY A 166 -5.16 17.62 -0.22
N THR A 167 -4.75 18.48 0.72
CA THR A 167 -3.48 19.21 0.62
C THR A 167 -2.30 18.25 0.71
N VAL A 168 -1.41 18.28 -0.28
CA VAL A 168 -0.22 17.42 -0.33
C VAL A 168 1.00 18.12 0.27
N ARG A 169 1.73 17.42 1.16
CA ARG A 169 2.99 17.89 1.73
C ARG A 169 4.18 17.14 1.12
N VAL A 170 4.90 17.81 0.23
CA VAL A 170 6.06 17.27 -0.49
C VAL A 170 7.29 17.21 0.41
N ARG A 171 8.16 16.20 0.22
CA ARG A 171 9.47 16.18 0.88
C ARG A 171 10.34 17.29 0.27
N GLY A 172 10.89 18.16 1.11
CA GLY A 172 11.83 19.17 0.66
C GLY A 172 13.12 18.50 0.20
N GLY A 173 13.50 18.70 -1.06
CA GLY A 173 14.88 18.40 -1.47
C GLY A 173 15.83 19.25 -0.65
N LEU A 174 16.95 18.67 -0.21
CA LEU A 174 18.10 19.46 0.24
C LEU A 174 18.30 20.58 -0.78
N ARG A 175 18.23 21.84 -0.33
CA ARG A 175 18.66 22.95 -1.18
C ARG A 175 20.11 22.64 -1.54
N GLU A 176 20.39 22.37 -2.82
CA GLU A 176 21.75 22.47 -3.32
C GLU A 176 22.16 23.92 -3.10
N THR A 177 22.92 24.16 -2.03
CA THR A 177 23.68 25.38 -1.86
C THR A 177 24.67 25.42 -3.03
N LYS A 178 24.42 26.36 -3.95
CA LYS A 178 25.39 26.80 -4.95
C LYS A 178 26.72 27.19 -4.31
#